data_AF-A0A011NP20-F1
#
_entry.id   AF-A0A011NP20-F1
#
_cell.length_a   1.000
_cell.length_b   1.000
_cell.length_c   1.000
_cell.angle_alpha   90.00
_cell.angle_beta   90.00
_cell.angle_gamma   90.00
#
_symmetry.space_group_name_H-M   'P 1'
#
loop_
_entity.id
_entity.type
_entity.pdbx_description
1 polymer ?
#
loop_
_entity_poly.entity_id
_entity_poly.type
_entity_poly.pdbx_seq_one_letter_code
_entity_poly.pdbx_strand_id
1 'polypeptide(L)'
;MPATAPLTQPAVPPAGGAAPPLPGQINAAGVQAPIAGVGQPLTTSKSSTINYEVDKTIRHVRQSVGTIKRLSAAVVVNQRKETAKDGKSVSKPLPDAELKQISDLVKEAMGFSKDRGDTISVANAPFTAIEKDDGVPLWRDPETLSLAKELVKYGVIAAIIAYLLLGVVRPLVRTMVGPPAREKTIGSQIDVRAEEEGEAEATEHVPTAGELLEAQLAAVRAIAQQDPQAVANIIKQWTGANAG
;
A
#
# COMPACT_ATOMS: atom_id res chain seq x y z
N MET A 1 -49.13 -32.47 -18.68
CA MET A 1 -50.49 -31.93 -18.62
C MET A 1 -50.51 -30.65 -19.45
N PRO A 2 -51.02 -30.64 -20.69
CA PRO A 2 -51.13 -29.38 -21.43
C PRO A 2 -52.18 -28.48 -20.75
N ALA A 3 -51.88 -27.20 -20.62
CA ALA A 3 -52.76 -26.21 -19.99
C ALA A 3 -53.93 -25.89 -20.93
N THR A 4 -55.15 -26.15 -20.49
CA THR A 4 -56.38 -25.75 -21.18
C THR A 4 -56.67 -24.30 -20.85
N ALA A 5 -56.56 -23.40 -21.83
CA ALA A 5 -56.97 -22.01 -21.69
C ALA A 5 -58.52 -21.92 -21.70
N PRO A 6 -59.13 -21.06 -20.86
CA PRO A 6 -60.58 -20.89 -20.85
C PRO A 6 -61.05 -20.14 -22.11
N LEU A 7 -62.09 -20.67 -22.76
CA LEU A 7 -62.78 -20.03 -23.88
C LEU A 7 -63.67 -18.90 -23.35
N THR A 8 -63.20 -17.67 -23.37
CA THR A 8 -64.06 -16.49 -23.15
C THR A 8 -64.65 -16.05 -24.49
N GLN A 9 -65.93 -16.36 -24.74
CA GLN A 9 -66.68 -15.75 -25.84
C GLN A 9 -66.94 -14.26 -25.51
N PRO A 10 -66.63 -13.31 -26.40
CA PRO A 10 -67.01 -11.91 -26.23
C PRO A 10 -68.53 -11.75 -26.26
N ALA A 11 -69.06 -10.89 -25.38
CA ALA A 11 -70.48 -10.56 -25.37
C ALA A 11 -70.87 -9.79 -26.64
N VAL A 12 -71.90 -10.29 -27.33
CA VAL A 12 -72.53 -9.59 -28.46
C VAL A 12 -73.52 -8.57 -27.90
N PRO A 13 -73.48 -7.28 -28.32
CA PRO A 13 -74.39 -6.26 -27.82
C PRO A 13 -75.84 -6.51 -28.28
N PRO A 14 -76.87 -6.13 -27.49
CA PRO A 14 -78.25 -6.38 -27.86
C PRO A 14 -78.67 -5.38 -28.95
N ALA A 15 -78.80 -5.86 -30.19
CA ALA A 15 -79.62 -5.16 -31.18
C ALA A 15 -81.09 -5.30 -30.75
N GLY A 16 -81.81 -4.17 -30.73
CA GLY A 16 -83.10 -4.04 -30.07
C GLY A 16 -84.15 -5.09 -30.44
N GLY A 17 -84.91 -5.51 -29.42
CA GLY A 17 -86.34 -5.78 -29.51
C GLY A 17 -86.83 -6.97 -30.33
N ALA A 18 -85.97 -7.81 -30.89
CA ALA A 18 -86.41 -9.04 -31.56
C ALA A 18 -85.95 -10.27 -30.77
N ALA A 19 -86.91 -10.91 -30.08
CA ALA A 19 -86.70 -12.25 -29.54
C ALA A 19 -86.21 -13.18 -30.66
N PRO A 20 -85.28 -14.12 -30.38
CA PRO A 20 -84.80 -15.05 -31.40
C PRO A 20 -85.99 -15.78 -32.03
N PRO A 21 -86.08 -15.87 -33.37
CA PRO A 21 -87.22 -16.52 -34.01
C PRO A 21 -87.27 -17.99 -33.58
N LEU A 22 -88.42 -18.43 -33.06
CA LEU A 22 -88.64 -19.84 -32.81
C LEU A 22 -88.63 -20.59 -34.16
N PRO A 23 -87.95 -21.74 -34.25
CA PRO A 23 -87.92 -22.53 -35.48
C PRO A 23 -89.33 -22.85 -35.98
N GLY A 24 -89.64 -22.51 -37.23
CA GLY A 24 -90.92 -22.84 -37.88
C GLY A 24 -91.99 -21.74 -37.84
N GLN A 25 -91.70 -20.54 -37.33
CA GLN A 25 -92.60 -19.39 -37.44
C GLN A 25 -91.88 -18.19 -38.09
N ILE A 26 -92.59 -17.48 -38.97
CA ILE A 26 -92.14 -16.18 -39.48
C ILE A 26 -92.83 -15.07 -38.71
N ASN A 27 -92.07 -14.00 -38.43
CA ASN A 27 -92.56 -12.79 -37.80
C ASN A 27 -92.32 -11.60 -38.70
N ALA A 28 -93.39 -11.09 -39.31
CA ALA A 28 -93.37 -9.85 -40.07
C ALA A 28 -94.50 -8.95 -39.55
N ALA A 29 -94.15 -7.73 -39.15
CA ALA A 29 -95.09 -6.68 -38.75
C ALA A 29 -96.14 -7.10 -37.67
N GLY A 30 -95.75 -7.92 -36.70
CA GLY A 30 -96.58 -8.23 -35.53
C GLY A 30 -97.63 -9.33 -35.71
N VAL A 31 -97.63 -10.02 -36.86
CA VAL A 31 -98.52 -11.17 -37.10
C VAL A 31 -97.70 -12.46 -37.10
N GLN A 32 -97.99 -13.37 -36.15
CA GLN A 32 -97.45 -14.73 -36.17
C GLN A 32 -98.37 -15.66 -36.98
N ALA A 33 -97.81 -16.35 -37.97
CA ALA A 33 -98.48 -17.41 -38.71
C ALA A 33 -97.60 -18.68 -38.77
N PRO A 34 -98.18 -19.89 -38.59
CA PRO A 34 -97.45 -21.14 -38.76
C PRO A 34 -97.10 -21.34 -40.23
N ILE A 35 -95.85 -21.67 -40.53
CA ILE A 35 -95.42 -22.01 -41.88
C ILE A 35 -95.98 -23.40 -42.19
N ALA A 36 -97.03 -23.47 -43.03
CA ALA A 36 -97.55 -24.74 -43.53
C ALA A 36 -96.44 -25.45 -44.31
N GLY A 37 -96.03 -26.62 -43.80
CA GLY A 37 -94.84 -27.33 -44.25
C GLY A 37 -94.97 -27.85 -45.68
N VAL A 38 -94.41 -27.11 -46.64
CA VAL A 38 -93.94 -27.64 -47.91
C VAL A 38 -92.55 -27.05 -48.18
N GLY A 39 -91.53 -27.77 -47.72
CA GLY A 39 -90.13 -27.41 -47.93
C GLY A 39 -89.23 -28.39 -47.19
N GLN A 40 -88.48 -29.18 -47.97
CA GLN A 40 -87.51 -30.20 -47.52
C GLN A 40 -86.62 -29.72 -46.35
N PRO A 41 -86.16 -30.62 -45.46
CA PRO A 41 -85.24 -30.25 -44.39
C PRO A 41 -83.92 -29.72 -44.99
N LEU A 42 -83.70 -28.41 -44.91
CA LEU A 42 -82.48 -27.79 -45.39
C LEU A 42 -81.38 -28.02 -44.35
N THR A 43 -80.62 -29.11 -44.51
CA THR A 43 -79.41 -29.37 -43.73
C THR A 43 -78.31 -28.42 -44.19
N THR A 44 -77.91 -27.49 -43.33
CA THR A 44 -76.77 -26.60 -43.58
C THR A 44 -75.59 -27.07 -42.74
N SER A 45 -74.50 -27.45 -43.41
CA SER A 45 -73.24 -27.86 -42.79
C SER A 45 -72.18 -26.83 -43.16
N LYS A 46 -71.53 -26.24 -42.14
CA LYS A 46 -70.44 -25.28 -42.33
C LYS A 46 -69.17 -25.87 -41.74
N SER A 47 -68.27 -26.33 -42.60
CA SER A 47 -66.92 -26.76 -42.23
C SER A 47 -65.96 -25.59 -42.45
N SER A 48 -65.19 -25.24 -41.42
CA SER A 48 -64.21 -24.16 -41.47
C SER A 48 -62.93 -24.61 -40.78
N THR A 49 -61.87 -24.83 -41.57
CA THR A 49 -60.54 -25.13 -41.04
C THR A 49 -59.80 -23.81 -40.88
N ILE A 50 -59.54 -23.39 -39.64
CA ILE A 50 -58.75 -22.20 -39.35
C ILE A 50 -57.36 -22.65 -38.89
N ASN A 51 -56.35 -22.29 -39.66
CA ASN A 51 -54.96 -22.49 -39.29
C ASN A 51 -54.50 -21.26 -38.51
N TYR A 52 -54.05 -21.47 -37.28
CA TYR A 52 -53.42 -20.43 -36.47
C TYR A 52 -51.92 -20.59 -36.57
N GLU A 53 -51.23 -19.51 -36.89
CA GLU A 53 -49.79 -19.43 -36.67
C GLU A 53 -49.54 -19.10 -35.21
N VAL A 54 -48.71 -19.89 -34.55
CA VAL A 54 -48.34 -19.67 -33.15
C VAL A 54 -47.13 -18.75 -33.12
N ASP A 55 -47.22 -17.67 -32.34
CA ASP A 55 -46.11 -16.74 -32.15
C ASP A 55 -44.88 -17.47 -31.58
N LYS A 56 -43.75 -17.36 -32.27
CA LYS A 56 -42.47 -17.92 -31.83
C LYS A 56 -41.57 -16.83 -31.29
N THR A 57 -41.34 -16.80 -29.98
CA THR A 57 -40.31 -15.94 -29.38
C THR A 57 -38.96 -16.66 -29.33
N ILE A 58 -37.99 -16.22 -30.15
CA ILE A 58 -36.62 -16.73 -30.10
C ILE A 58 -35.78 -15.80 -29.23
N ARG A 59 -35.29 -16.30 -28.10
CA ARG A 59 -34.34 -15.57 -27.24
C ARG A 59 -32.92 -16.06 -27.50
N HIS A 60 -32.06 -15.19 -28.02
CA HIS A 60 -30.62 -15.41 -28.03
C HIS A 60 -30.01 -14.90 -26.73
N VAL A 61 -29.39 -15.79 -25.95
CA VAL A 61 -28.63 -15.43 -24.74
C VAL A 61 -27.17 -15.69 -25.03
N ARG A 62 -26.35 -14.63 -25.08
CA ARG A 62 -24.88 -14.73 -25.08
C ARG A 62 -24.42 -14.56 -23.65
N GLN A 63 -23.92 -15.62 -23.04
CA GLN A 63 -23.35 -15.55 -21.69
C GLN A 63 -21.98 -14.87 -21.75
N SER A 64 -21.73 -13.95 -20.82
CA SER A 64 -20.41 -13.33 -20.66
C SER A 64 -19.40 -14.37 -20.18
N VAL A 65 -18.22 -14.40 -20.79
CA VAL A 65 -17.11 -15.25 -20.35
C VAL A 65 -16.53 -14.72 -19.02
N GLY A 66 -16.09 -15.62 -18.13
CA GLY A 66 -15.47 -15.26 -16.85
C GLY A 66 -16.42 -15.12 -15.66
N THR A 67 -17.63 -15.71 -15.71
CA THR A 67 -18.55 -15.72 -14.57
C THR A 67 -18.03 -16.61 -13.44
N ILE A 68 -18.18 -16.16 -12.19
CA ILE A 68 -17.76 -16.91 -11.00
C ILE A 68 -18.75 -18.06 -10.76
N LYS A 69 -18.25 -19.30 -10.80
CA LYS A 69 -19.08 -20.49 -10.53
C LYS A 69 -19.25 -20.76 -9.05
N ARG A 70 -18.18 -20.60 -8.26
CA ARG A 70 -18.15 -20.87 -6.81
C ARG A 70 -16.96 -20.15 -6.16
N LEU A 71 -17.17 -19.63 -4.96
CA LEU A 71 -16.13 -19.11 -4.08
C LEU A 71 -15.92 -20.03 -2.88
N SER A 72 -14.69 -20.08 -2.38
CA SER A 72 -14.32 -20.84 -1.19
C SER A 72 -13.28 -20.05 -0.42
N ALA A 73 -13.57 -19.74 0.83
CA ALA A 73 -12.70 -18.92 1.67
C ALA A 73 -12.50 -19.56 3.04
N ALA A 74 -11.26 -19.53 3.51
CA ALA A 74 -10.89 -19.92 4.86
C ALA A 74 -10.20 -18.75 5.54
N VAL A 75 -10.69 -18.37 6.72
CA VAL A 75 -10.16 -17.25 7.50
C VAL A 75 -9.72 -17.77 8.85
N VAL A 76 -8.49 -17.47 9.25
CA VAL A 76 -7.99 -17.78 10.58
C VAL A 76 -7.81 -16.47 11.33
N VAL A 77 -8.42 -16.36 12.50
CA VAL A 77 -8.38 -15.18 13.35
C VAL A 77 -7.49 -15.49 14.56
N ASN A 78 -6.57 -14.56 14.84
CA ASN A 78 -5.70 -14.67 16.00
C ASN A 78 -6.49 -14.44 17.29
N GLN A 79 -6.12 -15.17 18.34
CA GLN A 79 -6.66 -14.96 19.68
C GLN A 79 -6.25 -13.61 20.26
N ARG A 80 -7.09 -13.06 21.14
CA ARG A 80 -6.81 -11.78 21.79
C ARG A 80 -5.82 -11.99 22.94
N LYS A 81 -4.81 -11.12 23.03
CA LYS A 81 -3.90 -11.07 24.18
C LYS A 81 -4.59 -10.29 25.30
N GLU A 82 -4.84 -10.94 26.43
CA GLU A 82 -5.29 -10.28 27.66
C GLU A 82 -4.17 -10.37 28.70
N THR A 83 -3.84 -9.26 29.35
CA THR A 83 -2.86 -9.24 30.44
C THR A 83 -3.53 -9.80 31.69
N ALA A 84 -3.05 -10.96 32.16
CA ALA A 84 -3.49 -11.52 33.42
C ALA A 84 -3.05 -10.63 34.60
N LYS A 85 -3.68 -10.81 35.77
CA LYS A 85 -3.31 -10.09 37.02
C LYS A 85 -1.84 -10.27 37.42
N ASP A 86 -1.18 -11.28 36.87
CA ASP A 86 0.22 -11.66 37.10
C ASP A 86 1.20 -11.00 36.10
N GLY A 87 0.74 -10.02 35.30
CA GLY A 87 1.53 -9.31 34.28
C GLY A 87 1.86 -10.13 33.02
N LYS A 88 1.50 -11.42 32.99
CA LYS A 88 1.71 -12.31 31.83
C LYS A 88 0.61 -12.12 30.80
N SER A 89 1.00 -11.99 29.53
CA SER A 89 0.08 -11.97 28.39
C SER A 89 -0.49 -13.38 28.17
N VAL A 90 -1.79 -13.56 28.41
CA VAL A 90 -2.49 -14.83 28.16
C VAL A 90 -3.30 -14.70 26.88
N SER A 91 -3.22 -15.74 26.04
CA SER A 91 -4.00 -15.82 24.81
C SER A 91 -5.42 -16.29 25.13
N LYS A 92 -6.42 -15.48 24.77
CA LYS A 92 -7.83 -15.76 25.01
C LYS A 92 -8.59 -15.92 23.69
N PRO A 93 -9.38 -17.00 23.54
CA PRO A 93 -10.27 -17.14 22.40
C PRO A 93 -11.26 -15.97 22.30
N LEU A 94 -11.51 -15.48 21.08
CA LEU A 94 -12.61 -14.58 20.78
C LEU A 94 -13.96 -15.24 21.12
N PRO A 95 -14.94 -14.48 21.61
CA PRO A 95 -16.28 -14.96 21.86
C PRO A 95 -17.01 -15.32 20.55
N ASP A 96 -17.91 -16.29 20.61
CA ASP A 96 -18.66 -16.79 19.43
C ASP A 96 -19.46 -15.69 18.72
N ALA A 97 -19.92 -14.67 19.45
CA ALA A 97 -20.62 -13.52 18.89
C ALA A 97 -19.72 -12.71 17.94
N GLU A 98 -18.46 -12.48 18.31
CA GLU A 98 -17.49 -11.79 17.46
C GLU A 98 -17.11 -12.65 16.24
N LEU A 99 -16.92 -13.97 16.43
CA LEU A 99 -16.66 -14.89 15.32
C LEU A 99 -17.80 -14.92 14.30
N LYS A 100 -19.06 -14.83 14.77
CA LYS A 100 -20.23 -14.71 13.90
C LYS A 100 -20.22 -13.39 13.12
N GLN A 101 -19.93 -12.27 13.78
CA GLN A 101 -19.81 -10.96 13.12
C GLN A 101 -18.72 -10.97 12.05
N ILE A 102 -17.56 -11.56 12.35
CA ILE A 102 -16.47 -11.72 11.38
C ILE A 102 -16.93 -12.59 10.21
N SER A 103 -17.60 -13.71 10.47
CA SER A 103 -18.12 -14.57 9.40
C SER A 103 -19.12 -13.83 8.50
N ASP A 104 -19.99 -13.00 9.07
CA ASP A 104 -21.01 -12.27 8.31
C ASP A 104 -20.39 -11.12 7.50
N LEU A 105 -19.40 -10.41 8.07
CA LEU A 105 -18.63 -9.39 7.35
C LEU A 105 -17.87 -10.00 6.15
N VAL A 106 -17.25 -11.15 6.36
CA VAL A 106 -16.51 -11.85 5.30
C VAL A 106 -17.46 -12.33 4.20
N LYS A 107 -18.64 -12.83 4.54
CA LYS A 107 -19.68 -13.21 3.55
C LYS A 107 -20.09 -12.02 2.68
N GLU A 108 -20.32 -10.87 3.30
CA GLU A 108 -20.70 -9.65 2.58
C GLU A 108 -19.56 -9.18 1.67
N ALA A 109 -18.33 -9.13 2.18
CA ALA A 109 -17.16 -8.68 1.44
C ALA A 109 -16.87 -9.51 0.18
N MET A 110 -17.17 -10.81 0.19
CA MET A 110 -16.97 -11.68 -0.98
C MET A 110 -18.20 -11.82 -1.88
N GLY A 111 -19.33 -11.21 -1.54
CA GLY A 111 -20.60 -11.42 -2.24
C GLY A 111 -21.04 -12.88 -2.20
N PHE A 112 -21.05 -13.46 -0.99
CA PHE A 112 -21.44 -14.85 -0.74
C PHE A 112 -22.82 -15.15 -1.32
N SER A 113 -22.93 -16.23 -2.08
CA SER A 113 -24.18 -16.74 -2.62
C SER A 113 -24.34 -18.21 -2.32
N LYS A 114 -25.43 -18.54 -1.63
CA LYS A 114 -25.83 -19.92 -1.37
C LYS A 114 -26.18 -20.65 -2.67
N ASP A 115 -26.78 -19.95 -3.64
CA ASP A 115 -27.18 -20.51 -4.94
C ASP A 115 -25.97 -20.86 -5.83
N ARG A 116 -24.85 -20.12 -5.69
CA ARG A 116 -23.57 -20.49 -6.32
C ARG A 116 -22.85 -21.64 -5.61
N GLY A 117 -23.31 -22.03 -4.42
CA GLY A 117 -22.66 -23.06 -3.61
C GLY A 117 -21.36 -22.59 -2.96
N ASP A 118 -21.28 -21.31 -2.59
CA ASP A 118 -20.10 -20.76 -1.92
C ASP A 118 -19.93 -21.34 -0.51
N THR A 119 -18.69 -21.37 -0.03
CA THR A 119 -18.36 -21.87 1.31
C THR A 119 -17.38 -20.96 2.03
N ILE A 120 -17.59 -20.82 3.34
CA ILE A 120 -16.73 -20.04 4.24
C ILE A 120 -16.46 -20.86 5.51
N SER A 121 -15.20 -20.88 5.95
CA SER A 121 -14.79 -21.45 7.24
C SER A 121 -13.96 -20.44 8.01
N VAL A 122 -14.37 -20.14 9.24
CA VAL A 122 -13.63 -19.24 10.15
C VAL A 122 -13.13 -20.05 11.33
N ALA A 123 -11.82 -20.03 11.56
CA ALA A 123 -11.19 -20.70 12.69
C ALA A 123 -10.50 -19.67 13.60
N ASN A 124 -10.57 -19.88 14.90
CA ASN A 124 -9.89 -19.05 15.89
C ASN A 124 -8.72 -19.85 16.48
N ALA A 125 -7.50 -19.43 16.19
CA ALA A 125 -6.29 -20.13 16.60
C ALA A 125 -5.23 -19.13 17.09
N PRO A 126 -4.46 -19.48 18.13
CA PRO A 126 -3.36 -18.64 18.59
C PRO A 126 -2.26 -18.64 17.53
N PHE A 127 -1.83 -17.45 17.12
CA PHE A 127 -0.68 -17.32 16.24
C PHE A 127 0.60 -17.33 17.06
N THR A 128 1.61 -18.06 16.58
CA THR A 128 2.96 -17.92 17.10
C THR A 128 3.45 -16.54 16.71
N ALA A 129 3.56 -15.64 17.68
CA ALA A 129 4.26 -14.39 17.47
C ALA A 129 5.71 -14.76 17.15
N ILE A 130 6.16 -14.47 15.94
CA ILE A 130 7.58 -14.24 15.72
C ILE A 130 7.85 -13.02 16.58
N GLU A 131 8.54 -13.20 17.70
CA GLU A 131 9.07 -12.08 18.46
C GLU A 131 9.90 -11.29 17.46
N LYS A 132 9.30 -10.22 16.94
CA LYS A 132 10.05 -9.19 16.27
C LYS A 132 10.83 -8.62 17.43
N ASP A 133 12.08 -9.07 17.52
CA ASP A 133 13.03 -8.66 18.55
C ASP A 133 12.97 -7.14 18.55
N ASP A 134 12.23 -6.58 19.50
CA ASP A 134 12.05 -5.15 19.66
C ASP A 134 13.42 -4.67 20.11
N GLY A 135 14.29 -4.42 19.13
CA GLY A 135 15.69 -4.05 19.22
C GLY A 135 16.36 -4.50 20.50
N VAL A 136 17.11 -5.62 20.45
CA VAL A 136 17.99 -6.04 21.54
C VAL A 136 18.66 -4.78 22.11
N PRO A 137 18.50 -4.47 23.41
CA PRO A 137 19.02 -3.23 23.95
C PRO A 137 20.51 -3.12 23.60
N LEU A 138 21.00 -1.91 23.29
CA LEU A 138 22.36 -1.69 22.77
C LEU A 138 23.47 -2.35 23.62
N TRP A 139 23.23 -2.67 24.89
CA TRP A 139 24.17 -3.38 25.77
C TRP A 139 24.18 -4.92 25.63
N ARG A 140 23.22 -5.48 24.89
CA ARG A 140 22.98 -6.92 24.72
C ARG A 140 23.07 -7.37 23.26
N ASP A 141 23.19 -6.40 22.36
CA ASP A 141 23.49 -6.64 20.96
C ASP A 141 24.93 -7.21 20.83
N PRO A 142 25.10 -8.40 20.23
CA PRO A 142 26.42 -8.99 20.03
C PRO A 142 27.33 -8.12 19.16
N GLU A 143 26.78 -7.33 18.23
CA GLU A 143 27.57 -6.45 17.38
C GLU A 143 28.19 -5.29 18.17
N THR A 144 27.41 -4.61 19.02
CA THR A 144 27.92 -3.50 19.85
C THR A 144 28.94 -3.97 20.88
N LEU A 145 28.74 -5.15 21.48
CA LEU A 145 29.67 -5.75 22.43
C LEU A 145 31.00 -6.15 21.76
N SER A 146 30.96 -6.60 20.50
CA SER A 146 32.17 -6.93 19.76
C SER A 146 32.98 -5.67 19.41
N LEU A 147 32.31 -4.62 18.93
CA LEU A 147 32.91 -3.31 18.68
C LEU A 147 33.50 -2.68 19.96
N ALA A 148 32.77 -2.75 21.08
CA ALA A 148 33.26 -2.23 22.36
C ALA A 148 34.53 -2.95 22.83
N LYS A 149 34.59 -4.29 22.72
CA LYS A 149 35.79 -5.07 23.05
C LYS A 149 36.96 -4.71 22.15
N GLU A 150 36.70 -4.49 20.86
CA GLU A 150 37.73 -4.11 19.91
C GLU A 150 38.28 -2.70 20.21
N LEU A 151 37.40 -1.74 20.53
CA LEU A 151 37.79 -0.39 20.92
C LEU A 151 38.62 -0.39 22.21
N VAL A 152 38.24 -1.19 23.21
CA VAL A 152 39.01 -1.35 24.45
C VAL A 152 40.39 -1.95 24.16
N LYS A 153 40.49 -2.97 23.32
CA LYS A 153 41.78 -3.60 22.94
C LYS A 153 42.74 -2.56 22.36
N TYR A 154 42.30 -1.80 21.36
CA TYR A 154 43.14 -0.76 20.76
C TYR A 154 43.38 0.41 21.72
N GLY A 155 42.42 0.78 22.56
CA GLY A 155 42.56 1.79 23.60
C GLY A 155 43.65 1.43 24.61
N VAL A 156 43.73 0.17 25.04
CA VAL A 156 44.79 -0.32 25.94
C VAL A 156 46.17 -0.24 25.27
N ILE A 157 46.27 -0.66 24.01
CA ILE A 157 47.53 -0.56 23.25
C ILE A 157 47.97 0.90 23.11
N ALA A 158 47.05 1.79 22.74
CA ALA A 158 47.31 3.23 22.63
C ALA A 158 47.73 3.83 23.99
N ALA A 159 47.09 3.42 25.09
CA ALA A 159 47.44 3.86 26.44
C ALA A 159 48.85 3.40 26.85
N ILE A 160 49.25 2.16 26.52
CA ILE A 160 50.60 1.66 26.78
C ILE A 160 51.64 2.46 26.00
N ILE A 161 51.39 2.72 24.71
CA ILE A 161 52.29 3.53 23.87
C ILE A 161 52.40 4.95 24.42
N ALA A 162 51.26 5.58 24.76
CA ALA A 162 51.24 6.90 25.37
C ALA A 162 52.01 6.93 26.70
N TYR A 163 51.83 5.90 27.55
CA TYR A 163 52.57 5.77 28.80
C TYR A 163 54.08 5.65 28.57
N LEU A 164 54.53 4.85 27.60
CA LEU A 164 55.96 4.74 27.27
C LEU A 164 56.52 6.06 26.74
N LEU A 165 55.78 6.76 25.86
CA LEU A 165 56.21 8.04 25.32
C LEU A 165 56.29 9.13 26.40
N LEU A 166 55.25 9.28 27.22
CA LEU A 166 55.21 10.33 28.25
C LEU A 166 56.03 9.97 29.50
N GLY A 167 56.04 8.71 29.89
CA GLY A 167 56.64 8.22 31.13
C GLY A 167 58.10 7.79 31.00
N VAL A 168 58.56 7.35 29.83
CA VAL A 168 59.94 6.85 29.65
C VAL A 168 60.72 7.68 28.63
N VAL A 169 60.20 7.83 27.41
CA VAL A 169 60.94 8.50 26.32
C VAL A 169 61.09 10.00 26.59
N ARG A 170 60.00 10.70 26.94
CA ARG A 170 60.01 12.14 27.24
C ARG A 170 60.97 12.52 28.38
N PRO A 171 61.00 11.86 29.55
CA PRO A 171 61.99 12.17 30.57
C PRO A 171 63.40 11.82 30.12
N LEU A 172 63.62 10.70 29.41
CA LEU A 172 64.96 10.32 28.95
C LEU A 172 65.54 11.34 27.95
N VAL A 173 64.73 11.80 26.99
CA VAL A 173 65.10 12.88 26.06
C VAL A 173 65.38 14.17 26.83
N ARG A 174 64.57 14.53 27.82
CA ARG A 174 64.78 15.73 28.66
C ARG A 174 66.03 15.64 29.55
N THR A 175 66.50 14.44 29.88
CA THR A 175 67.73 14.22 30.65
C THR A 175 68.99 14.14 29.76
N MET A 176 68.87 13.68 28.51
CA MET A 176 70.00 13.53 27.58
C MET A 176 70.19 14.75 26.68
N VAL A 177 69.09 15.35 26.23
CA VAL A 177 69.08 16.70 25.67
C VAL A 177 68.89 17.62 26.87
N GLY A 178 70.00 18.02 27.50
CA GLY A 178 69.97 19.02 28.57
C GLY A 178 69.12 20.23 28.15
N PRO A 179 68.56 21.00 29.10
CA PRO A 179 67.69 22.13 28.77
C PRO A 179 68.34 22.93 27.66
N PRO A 180 67.62 23.30 26.58
CA PRO A 180 68.22 24.16 25.56
C PRO A 180 68.84 25.31 26.34
N ALA A 181 70.17 25.45 26.23
CA ALA A 181 70.83 26.65 26.69
C ALA A 181 69.96 27.76 26.15
N ARG A 182 69.37 28.53 27.07
CA ARG A 182 68.44 29.60 26.76
C ARG A 182 69.24 30.56 25.91
N GLU A 183 69.25 30.35 24.60
CA GLU A 183 69.60 31.36 23.64
C GLU A 183 68.57 32.45 23.94
N LYS A 184 69.07 33.50 24.59
CA LYS A 184 68.43 34.80 24.59
C LYS A 184 68.24 35.15 23.12
N THR A 185 67.08 34.80 22.57
CA THR A 185 66.48 35.56 21.49
C THR A 185 66.31 36.97 22.06
N ILE A 186 67.19 37.85 21.60
CA ILE A 186 67.01 39.29 21.63
C ILE A 186 65.64 39.55 21.00
N GLY A 187 64.75 40.19 21.76
CA GLY A 187 63.45 40.64 21.25
C GLY A 187 62.24 40.03 21.95
N SER A 188 62.11 40.25 23.25
CA SER A 188 60.83 40.61 23.87
C SER A 188 61.09 40.96 25.33
N GLN A 189 61.53 42.19 25.54
CA GLN A 189 61.54 42.84 26.83
C GLN A 189 60.70 44.10 26.65
N ILE A 190 59.42 44.02 27.01
CA ILE A 190 58.65 45.20 27.38
C ILE A 190 58.31 45.00 28.85
N ASP A 191 59.09 45.71 29.64
CA ASP A 191 58.92 45.97 31.04
C ASP A 191 57.55 46.64 31.24
N VAL A 192 56.69 46.05 32.08
CA VAL A 192 55.47 46.71 32.54
C VAL A 192 55.90 47.58 33.73
N ARG A 193 56.21 48.84 33.45
CA ARG A 193 56.27 49.90 34.45
C ARG A 193 55.69 51.20 33.88
N ALA A 194 54.74 51.72 34.64
CA ALA A 194 53.83 52.81 34.34
C ALA A 194 54.52 54.12 33.92
N GLU A 195 53.94 54.80 32.93
CA GLU A 195 53.57 56.22 32.94
C GLU A 195 52.72 56.56 31.69
N GLU A 196 52.01 57.68 31.77
CA GLU A 196 50.77 58.07 31.08
C GLU A 196 50.87 58.39 29.57
N GLU A 197 49.68 58.36 28.93
CA GLU A 197 49.26 59.07 27.69
C GLU A 197 49.79 58.62 26.30
N GLY A 198 48.85 58.27 25.40
CA GLY A 198 49.05 58.31 23.95
C GLY A 198 48.52 57.10 23.18
N GLU A 199 47.38 57.27 22.52
CA GLU A 199 46.70 56.32 21.64
C GLU A 199 47.55 55.90 20.43
N ALA A 200 47.63 54.59 20.12
CA ALA A 200 47.71 54.03 18.76
C ALA A 200 47.57 52.49 18.81
N GLU A 201 46.47 51.99 18.27
CA GLU A 201 46.11 50.57 18.22
C GLU A 201 47.06 49.78 17.29
N ALA A 202 47.78 48.80 17.84
CA ALA A 202 48.40 47.73 17.07
C ALA A 202 47.39 46.58 16.94
N THR A 203 46.57 46.62 15.90
CA THR A 203 45.65 45.53 15.57
C THR A 203 46.44 44.32 15.08
N GLU A 204 46.41 43.25 15.87
CA GLU A 204 46.86 41.91 15.50
C GLU A 204 45.97 41.40 14.35
N HIS A 205 46.37 41.65 13.11
CA HIS A 205 45.63 41.19 11.92
C HIS A 205 45.76 39.68 11.78
N VAL A 206 44.75 38.96 12.27
CA VAL A 206 44.53 37.55 11.92
C VAL A 206 44.01 37.54 10.49
N PRO A 207 44.72 36.93 9.52
CA PRO A 207 44.32 36.99 8.12
C PRO A 207 42.93 36.40 7.95
N THR A 208 42.07 37.15 7.26
CA THR A 208 40.68 36.77 7.02
C THR A 208 40.66 35.60 6.03
N ALA A 209 39.64 34.74 6.08
CA ALA A 209 39.53 33.58 5.19
C ALA A 209 39.62 33.97 3.69
N GLY A 210 39.22 35.19 3.32
CA GLY A 210 39.38 35.74 1.97
C GLY A 210 40.84 35.98 1.56
N GLU A 211 41.67 36.50 2.46
CA GLU A 211 43.09 36.79 2.19
C GLU A 211 43.90 35.48 2.04
N LEU A 212 43.55 34.45 2.81
CA LEU A 212 44.12 33.12 2.66
C LEU A 212 43.73 32.45 1.34
N LEU A 213 42.48 32.65 0.89
CA LEU A 213 41.99 32.14 -0.39
C LEU A 213 42.68 32.84 -1.57
N GLU A 214 42.87 34.16 -1.50
CA GLU A 214 43.61 34.93 -2.51
C GLU A 214 45.08 34.50 -2.59
N ALA A 215 45.73 34.24 -1.44
CA ALA A 215 47.09 33.72 -1.39
C ALA A 215 47.19 32.32 -2.04
N GLN A 216 46.21 31.44 -1.81
CA GLN A 216 46.16 30.13 -2.47
C GLN A 216 45.91 30.24 -3.98
N LEU A 217 45.01 31.13 -4.42
CA LEU A 217 44.75 31.39 -5.84
C LEU A 217 45.99 31.93 -6.56
N ALA A 218 46.76 32.82 -5.91
CA ALA A 218 48.02 33.33 -6.44
C ALA A 218 49.08 32.24 -6.55
N ALA A 219 49.21 31.38 -5.53
CA ALA A 219 50.15 30.25 -5.54
C ALA A 219 49.81 29.23 -6.64
N VAL A 220 48.54 28.87 -6.82
CA VAL A 220 48.09 27.96 -7.88
C VAL A 220 48.37 28.55 -9.28
N ARG A 221 48.15 29.86 -9.46
CA ARG A 221 48.44 30.54 -10.73
C ARG A 221 49.93 30.57 -11.04
N ALA A 222 50.79 30.74 -10.02
CA ALA A 222 52.24 30.72 -10.17
C ALA A 222 52.75 29.32 -10.57
N ILE A 223 52.24 28.26 -9.93
CA ILE A 223 52.58 26.86 -10.28
C ILE A 223 52.17 26.54 -11.72
N ALA A 224 50.99 27.00 -12.15
CA ALA A 224 50.52 26.80 -13.52
C ALA A 224 51.38 27.51 -14.59
N GLN A 225 52.05 28.62 -14.23
CA GLN A 225 52.97 29.31 -15.13
C GLN A 225 54.36 28.64 -15.19
N GLN A 226 54.80 28.04 -14.09
CA GLN A 226 56.11 27.38 -14.01
C GLN A 226 56.11 25.99 -14.64
N ASP A 227 55.02 25.22 -14.50
CA ASP A 227 54.91 23.88 -15.09
C ASP A 227 53.56 23.64 -15.78
N PRO A 228 53.42 24.13 -17.03
CA PRO A 228 52.19 23.93 -17.81
C PRO A 228 51.97 22.45 -18.19
N GLN A 229 53.02 21.63 -18.22
CA GLN A 229 52.92 20.21 -18.61
C GLN A 229 52.32 19.36 -17.47
N ALA A 230 52.70 19.63 -16.21
CA ALA A 230 52.11 18.99 -15.05
C ALA A 230 50.59 19.27 -14.95
N VAL A 231 50.18 20.52 -15.18
CA VAL A 231 48.76 20.91 -15.17
C VAL A 231 47.98 20.23 -16.30
N ALA A 232 48.55 20.16 -17.50
CA ALA A 232 47.93 19.47 -18.64
C ALA A 232 47.71 17.98 -18.38
N ASN A 233 48.65 17.30 -17.71
CA ASN A 233 48.52 15.88 -17.35
C ASN A 233 47.38 15.64 -16.34
N ILE A 234 47.19 16.53 -15.37
CA ILE A 234 46.11 16.43 -14.38
C ILE A 234 44.75 16.65 -15.05
N ILE A 235 44.63 17.66 -15.93
CA ILE A 235 43.41 17.90 -16.70
C ILE A 235 43.11 16.71 -17.62
N LYS A 236 44.13 16.15 -18.27
CA LYS A 236 44.00 14.94 -19.10
C LYS A 236 43.55 13.73 -18.29
N GLN A 237 44.02 13.58 -17.07
CA GLN A 237 43.60 12.49 -16.18
C GLN A 237 42.14 12.66 -15.74
N TRP A 238 41.70 13.89 -15.45
CA TRP A 238 40.32 14.19 -15.08
C TRP A 238 39.33 14.09 -16.25
N THR A 239 39.75 14.48 -17.45
CA THR A 239 38.93 14.38 -18.66
C THR A 239 38.92 12.96 -19.23
N GLY A 240 40.03 12.22 -19.12
CA GLY A 240 40.12 10.82 -19.52
C GLY A 240 39.37 9.85 -18.60
N ALA A 241 39.26 10.15 -17.30
CA ALA A 241 38.52 9.32 -16.34
C ALA A 241 36.99 9.38 -16.50
N ASN A 242 36.45 10.35 -17.25
CA ASN A 242 35.01 10.49 -17.53
C ASN A 242 34.62 10.10 -18.96
N ALA A 243 35.54 9.51 -19.74
CA ALA A 243 35.34 9.13 -21.14
C ALA A 243 35.38 7.60 -21.35
N GLY A 244 34.88 6.83 -20.39
CA GLY A 244 34.70 5.37 -20.46
C GLY A 244 33.42 4.94 -19.76
#